data_AF-A0A2W4UFG8-F1
#
_entry.id   AF-A0A2W4UFG8-F1
#
_cell.length_a   1.000
_cell.length_b   1.000
_cell.length_c   1.000
_cell.angle_alpha   90.00
_cell.angle_beta   90.00
_cell.angle_gamma   90.00
#
_symmetry.space_group_name_H-M   'P 1'
#
loop_
_entity.id
_entity.type
_entity.pdbx_description
1 polymer ?
#
loop_
_entity_poly.entity_id
_entity_poly.type
_entity_poly.pdbx_seq_one_letter_code
_entity_poly.pdbx_strand_id
1 'polypeptide(L)'
;MAREIANLDRSGQQLRAANDFGSLPIINIKARCFLNLGWLSKISPLKTADCLRDNMHKKLMELSTQCQQLPAERSGHFVWIDQPELIVAAVRLLL
;
A
#
# COMPACT_ATOMS: atom_id res chain seq x y z
N MET A 1 -1.57 -1.10 -15.54
CA MET A 1 -1.02 -0.22 -14.49
C MET A 1 -0.75 1.22 -14.91
N ALA A 2 -0.17 1.52 -16.08
CA ALA A 2 0.11 2.92 -16.46
C ALA A 2 -1.15 3.80 -16.52
N ARG A 3 -2.27 3.25 -17.02
CA ARG A 3 -3.57 3.93 -17.07
C ARG A 3 -4.15 4.16 -15.67
N GLU A 4 -3.97 3.19 -14.78
CA GLU A 4 -4.44 3.21 -13.40
C GLU A 4 -3.68 4.27 -12.62
N ILE A 5 -2.35 4.33 -12.77
CA ILE A 5 -1.50 5.39 -12.21
C ILE A 5 -1.92 6.76 -12.75
N ALA A 6 -2.14 6.88 -14.07
CA ALA A 6 -2.58 8.13 -14.69
C ALA A 6 -3.96 8.60 -14.20
N ASN A 7 -4.81 7.68 -13.73
CA ASN A 7 -6.16 7.97 -13.22
C ASN A 7 -6.24 7.98 -11.69
N LEU A 8 -5.10 7.93 -10.96
CA LEU A 8 -5.10 7.88 -9.50
C LEU A 8 -5.77 9.10 -8.87
N ASP A 9 -5.53 10.30 -9.39
CA ASP A 9 -6.14 11.52 -8.86
C ASP A 9 -7.67 11.49 -9.00
N ARG A 10 -8.16 11.04 -10.16
CA ARG A 10 -9.60 10.89 -10.42
C ARG A 10 -10.22 9.83 -9.50
N SER A 11 -9.54 8.70 -9.33
CA SER A 11 -9.99 7.62 -8.44
C SER A 11 -10.00 8.09 -6.99
N GLY A 12 -8.99 8.84 -6.56
CA GLY A 12 -8.90 9.43 -5.23
C GLY A 12 -9.97 10.48 -4.98
N GLN A 13 -10.35 11.28 -5.98
CA GLN A 13 -11.46 12.22 -5.87
C GLN A 13 -12.80 11.52 -5.64
N GLN A 14 -13.05 10.39 -6.30
CA GLN A 14 -14.26 9.58 -6.11
C GLN A 14 -14.32 8.94 -4.73
N LEU A 15 -13.17 8.59 -4.15
CA LEU A 15 -13.06 7.98 -2.83
C LEU A 15 -13.13 8.97 -1.66
N ARG A 16 -13.29 10.28 -1.91
CA ARG A 16 -13.33 11.31 -0.84
C ARG A 16 -14.43 11.12 0.21
N ALA A 17 -15.48 10.36 -0.11
CA ALA A 17 -16.51 9.99 0.88
C ALA A 17 -15.96 9.08 2.00
N ALA A 18 -14.80 8.45 1.79
CA ALA A 18 -14.14 7.52 2.69
C ALA A 18 -12.78 8.07 3.16
N ASN A 19 -12.75 9.31 3.63
CA ASN A 19 -11.53 9.98 4.11
C ASN A 19 -11.28 9.83 5.62
N ASP A 20 -12.27 9.35 6.38
CA ASP A 20 -12.17 9.15 7.82
C ASP A 20 -13.06 7.96 8.24
N PHE A 21 -12.45 6.94 8.84
CA PHE A 21 -13.11 5.76 9.36
C PHE A 21 -13.18 5.75 10.90
N GLY A 22 -12.86 6.87 11.56
CA GLY A 22 -12.86 7.00 13.01
C GLY A 22 -11.96 5.96 13.65
N SER A 23 -12.52 5.13 14.52
CA SER A 23 -11.79 4.05 15.22
C SER A 23 -11.92 2.69 14.56
N LEU A 24 -12.26 2.59 13.27
CA LEU A 24 -12.28 1.29 12.59
C LEU A 24 -10.86 0.69 12.53
N PRO A 25 -10.61 -0.51 13.08
CA PRO A 25 -9.28 -1.11 13.03
C PRO A 25 -8.84 -1.40 11.59
N ILE A 26 -7.66 -0.91 11.20
CA ILE A 26 -7.08 -1.12 9.87
C ILE A 26 -5.67 -1.67 10.00
N ILE A 27 -5.40 -2.79 9.33
CA ILE A 27 -4.04 -3.28 9.11
C ILE A 27 -3.63 -2.97 7.67
N ASN A 28 -2.67 -2.06 7.52
CA ASN A 28 -2.09 -1.64 6.24
C ASN A 28 -0.83 -2.46 5.94
N ILE A 29 -0.86 -3.35 4.95
CA ILE A 29 0.33 -4.12 4.56
C ILE A 29 1.08 -3.38 3.45
N LYS A 30 2.34 -3.03 3.69
CA LYS A 30 3.17 -2.27 2.75
C LYS A 30 4.31 -3.10 2.18
N ALA A 31 4.29 -3.30 0.86
CA ALA A 31 5.39 -3.89 0.11
C ALA A 31 6.67 -3.04 0.19
N ARG A 32 7.84 -3.69 0.07
CA ARG A 32 9.16 -3.01 0.07
C ARG A 32 9.37 -2.12 -1.15
N CYS A 33 8.99 -2.56 -2.34
CA CYS A 33 9.02 -1.77 -3.58
C CYS A 33 7.77 -2.04 -4.42
N PHE A 34 7.47 -1.15 -5.37
CA PHE A 34 6.37 -1.31 -6.30
C PHE A 34 6.61 -2.47 -7.25
N LEU A 35 7.85 -2.68 -7.71
CA LEU A 35 8.23 -3.81 -8.55
C LEU A 35 9.57 -4.38 -8.10
N ASN A 36 9.62 -5.67 -7.81
CA ASN A 36 10.80 -6.35 -7.30
C ASN A 36 11.56 -7.04 -8.45
N LEU A 37 12.33 -6.27 -9.24
CA LEU A 37 13.20 -6.77 -10.33
C LEU A 37 14.68 -6.90 -9.90
N GLY A 38 14.96 -7.05 -8.60
CA GLY A 38 16.34 -7.04 -8.08
C GLY A 38 17.03 -5.68 -8.33
N TRP A 39 18.27 -5.68 -8.84
CA TRP A 39 19.08 -4.47 -9.05
C TRP A 39 18.47 -3.47 -10.05
N LEU A 40 17.59 -3.93 -10.94
CA LEU A 40 16.85 -3.09 -11.89
C LEU A 40 15.77 -2.21 -11.22
N SER A 41 15.48 -2.42 -9.93
CA SER A 41 14.58 -1.56 -9.14
C SER A 41 15.05 -0.09 -9.05
N LYS A 42 16.33 0.21 -9.35
CA LYS A 42 16.90 1.56 -9.24
C LYS A 42 16.60 2.50 -10.44
N ILE A 43 15.90 2.04 -11.47
CA ILE A 43 15.58 2.84 -12.66
C ILE A 43 14.54 3.92 -12.30
N SER A 44 14.68 5.13 -12.87
CA SER A 44 13.88 6.34 -12.53
C SER A 44 12.35 6.12 -12.43
N PRO A 45 11.67 5.42 -13.37
CA PRO A 45 10.22 5.22 -13.30
C PRO A 45 9.78 4.38 -12.09
N LEU A 46 10.63 3.44 -11.65
CA LEU A 46 10.35 2.61 -10.48
C LEU A 46 10.49 3.40 -9.18
N LYS A 47 11.45 4.33 -9.11
CA LYS A 47 11.57 5.26 -7.97
C LYS A 47 10.35 6.17 -7.84
N THR A 48 9.80 6.67 -8.95
CA THR A 48 8.57 7.47 -8.92
C THR A 48 7.39 6.65 -8.42
N ALA A 49 7.27 5.40 -8.87
CA ALA A 49 6.22 4.50 -8.38
C ALA A 49 6.39 4.16 -6.89
N ASP A 50 7.62 3.97 -6.40
CA ASP A 50 7.91 3.75 -4.98
C ASP A 50 7.53 4.97 -4.13
N CYS A 51 7.89 6.18 -4.58
CA CYS A 51 7.54 7.43 -3.90
C CYS A 51 6.02 7.63 -3.84
N LEU A 52 5.33 7.37 -4.96
CA LEU A 52 3.87 7.43 -5.03
C LEU A 52 3.24 6.44 -4.05
N ARG A 53 3.73 5.19 -4.03
CA ARG A 53 3.29 4.15 -3.10
C ARG A 53 3.54 4.56 -1.64
N ASP A 54 4.69 5.15 -1.33
CA ASP A 54 5.00 5.64 0.02
C ASP A 54 4.03 6.73 0.47
N ASN A 55 3.72 7.68 -0.41
CA ASN A 55 2.73 8.71 -0.15
C ASN A 55 1.32 8.13 0.04
N MET A 56 0.94 7.14 -0.77
CA MET A 56 -0.34 6.44 -0.62
C MET A 56 -0.42 5.73 0.75
N HIS A 57 0.60 4.96 1.13
CA HIS A 57 0.58 4.29 2.44
C HIS A 57 0.57 5.28 3.60
N LYS A 58 1.25 6.42 3.50
CA LYS A 58 1.18 7.47 4.51
C LYS A 58 -0.26 7.97 4.69
N LYS A 59 -0.94 8.28 3.58
CA LYS A 59 -2.36 8.70 3.61
C LYS A 59 -3.28 7.60 4.15
N LEU A 60 -3.04 6.32 3.82
CA LEU A 60 -3.82 5.21 4.37
C LEU A 60 -3.72 5.13 5.91
N MET A 61 -2.57 5.47 6.49
CA MET A 61 -2.41 5.51 7.95
C MET A 61 -3.21 6.63 8.62
N GLU A 62 -3.65 7.64 7.87
CA GLU A 62 -4.43 8.78 8.37
C GLU A 62 -5.94 8.51 8.31
N LEU A 63 -6.39 7.42 7.67
CA LEU A 63 -7.81 7.11 7.50
C LEU A 63 -8.49 6.60 8.78
N SER A 64 -7.75 6.22 9.81
CA SER A 64 -8.31 5.80 11.10
C SER A 64 -7.35 6.10 12.24
N THR A 65 -7.90 6.34 13.43
CA THR A 65 -7.15 6.42 14.68
C THR A 65 -6.56 5.07 15.13
N GLN A 66 -7.05 3.95 14.59
CA GLN A 66 -6.59 2.58 14.89
C GLN A 66 -5.99 1.91 13.65
N CYS A 67 -5.01 2.57 13.03
CA CYS A 67 -4.31 2.03 11.87
C CYS A 67 -2.91 1.53 12.26
N GLN A 68 -2.58 0.27 11.92
CA GLN A 68 -1.26 -0.32 12.10
C GLN A 68 -0.69 -0.77 10.75
N GLN A 69 0.61 -0.53 10.55
CA GLN A 69 1.30 -0.94 9.33
C GLN A 69 2.12 -2.22 9.55
N LEU A 70 2.01 -3.17 8.61
CA LEU A 70 2.88 -4.35 8.54
C LEU A 70 3.81 -4.24 7.32
N PRO A 71 5.14 -4.28 7.51
CA PRO A 71 6.07 -4.27 6.39
C PRO A 71 6.16 -5.63 5.71
N ALA A 72 6.00 -5.65 4.40
CA ALA A 72 6.23 -6.80 3.54
C ALA A 72 7.60 -6.66 2.84
N GLU A 73 8.66 -6.87 3.63
CA GLU A 73 10.07 -6.60 3.26
C GLU A 73 10.58 -7.40 2.06
N ARG A 74 9.97 -8.55 1.77
CA ARG A 74 10.36 -9.43 0.66
C ARG A 74 9.39 -9.34 -0.53
N SER A 75 8.41 -8.44 -0.46
CA SER A 75 7.36 -8.31 -1.47
C SER A 75 7.54 -7.11 -2.38
N GLY A 76 7.22 -7.30 -3.67
CA GLY A 76 6.96 -6.26 -4.64
C GLY A 76 5.47 -5.90 -4.69
N HIS A 77 4.94 -5.67 -5.89
CA HIS A 77 3.53 -5.31 -6.11
C HIS A 77 2.52 -6.28 -5.49
N PHE A 78 2.84 -7.58 -5.46
CA PHE A 78 1.89 -8.65 -5.15
C PHE A 78 2.22 -9.35 -3.83
N VAL A 79 1.89 -8.70 -2.71
CA VAL A 79 2.12 -9.24 -1.36
C VAL A 79 1.48 -10.61 -1.16
N TRP A 80 0.28 -10.85 -1.72
CA TRP A 80 -0.40 -12.14 -1.60
C TRP A 80 0.32 -13.31 -2.29
N ILE A 81 1.23 -13.03 -3.23
CA ILE A 81 2.07 -14.03 -3.87
C ILE A 81 3.37 -14.18 -3.07
N ASP A 82 4.00 -13.05 -2.77
CA ASP A 82 5.36 -13.03 -2.21
C ASP A 82 5.40 -13.41 -0.72
N GLN A 83 4.42 -12.95 0.08
CA GLN A 83 4.34 -13.16 1.54
C GLN A 83 2.86 -13.29 2.00
N PRO A 84 2.12 -14.32 1.54
CA PRO A 84 0.71 -14.53 1.92
C PRO A 84 0.49 -14.67 3.43
N GLU A 85 1.50 -15.10 4.18
CA GLU A 85 1.48 -15.22 5.64
C GLU A 85 1.16 -13.88 6.33
N LEU A 86 1.52 -12.74 5.73
CA LEU A 86 1.23 -11.42 6.27
C LEU A 86 -0.26 -11.08 6.19
N ILE A 87 -0.99 -11.62 5.23
CA ILE A 87 -2.44 -11.45 5.13
C ILE A 87 -3.12 -12.20 6.29
N VAL A 88 -2.68 -13.42 6.56
CA VAL A 88 -3.19 -14.21 7.70
C VAL A 88 -2.86 -13.52 9.02
N ALA A 89 -1.63 -13.01 9.17
CA ALA A 89 -1.23 -12.25 10.35
C ALA A 89 -2.08 -10.98 10.53
N ALA A 90 -2.33 -10.23 9.46
CA ALA A 90 -3.18 -9.04 9.49
C ALA A 90 -4.62 -9.36 9.94
N VAL A 91 -5.22 -10.44 9.41
CA VAL A 91 -6.56 -10.88 9.84
C VAL A 91 -6.57 -11.25 11.32
N ARG A 92 -5.55 -11.95 11.82
CA ARG A 92 -5.44 -12.31 13.24
C ARG A 92 -5.29 -11.12 14.18
N LEU A 93 -4.73 -10.00 13.71
CA LEU A 93 -4.62 -8.77 14.51
C LEU A 93 -5.97 -8.00 14.61
N LEU A 94 -6.93 -8.31 13.74
CA LEU A 94 -8.25 -7.67 13.70
C LEU A 94 -9.32 -8.44 14.50
N LEU A 95 -9.05 -9.69 14.87
CA LEU A 95 -9.94 -10.57 15.65
C LEU A 95 -9.59 -10.50 17.14
#